data_AF-A0AAV0NJV1-F1
#
_entry.id   AF-A0AAV0NJV1-F1
#
_cell.length_a   1.000
_cell.length_b   1.000
_cell.length_c   1.000
_cell.angle_alpha   90.00
_cell.angle_beta   90.00
_cell.angle_gamma   90.00
#
_symmetry.space_group_name_H-M   'P 1'
#
loop_
_entity.id
_entity.type
_entity.pdbx_description
1 polymer ?
#
loop_
_entity_poly.entity_id
_entity_poly.type
_entity_poly.pdbx_seq_one_letter_code
_entity_poly.pdbx_strand_id
1 'polypeptide(L)'
;MQIVEDDIRVDELCTRREYARWLVRLNSLLERNPKHRIVPTISLSGSLAVAFDDISVDDPDFVYIQALAEAGIIPSKLSSTSLFSVTPEDGSFYFNPDRYLSRKDMINWRAQLEYAILPGTKEQMSRIRADYMDVKDISSDTSPEFFADMLTGEKSIIRKVFGQSRRFQPNKPSTKAQAAVTLTSGRMAEAVQHELLRMEAESSSRQAAAEEIKSELLVRGDIKNFWNEKLLVERNRGVEVQKLYIATLQDLDKEKNLQAQNLTENMKEKAAMDCQRHLILTLREEIEETSERLASERATYVAEQCNIQELRKAALMDQEGILDSKSILEAEVEALRILRTWVEDEAKKSQARAKVLEEVGRRWKWDNQA
;
A
#
# COMPACT_ATOMS: atom_id res chain seq x y z
N MET A 1 17.44 7.60 -40.05
CA MET A 1 16.85 8.43 -41.11
C MET A 1 15.37 8.12 -41.17
N GLN A 2 14.55 8.87 -40.43
CA GLN A 2 13.11 8.60 -40.30
C GLN A 2 12.33 9.64 -41.11
N ILE A 3 11.91 9.25 -42.31
CA ILE A 3 11.14 10.08 -43.25
C ILE A 3 9.64 9.80 -43.13
N VAL A 4 9.35 8.51 -42.95
CA VAL A 4 8.04 7.89 -42.72
C VAL A 4 8.00 7.50 -41.23
N GLU A 5 6.82 7.57 -40.60
CA GLU A 5 6.60 7.15 -39.22
C GLU A 5 6.84 5.64 -39.02
N ASP A 6 7.10 5.22 -37.78
CA ASP A 6 7.22 3.79 -37.43
C ASP A 6 5.83 3.11 -37.46
N ASP A 7 5.81 1.78 -37.58
CA ASP A 7 4.61 0.91 -37.57
C ASP A 7 3.54 1.17 -38.65
N ILE A 8 3.92 1.77 -39.79
CA ILE A 8 2.97 1.96 -40.91
C ILE A 8 2.58 0.65 -41.60
N ARG A 9 1.26 0.44 -41.70
CA ARG A 9 0.65 -0.61 -42.52
C ARG A 9 0.74 -0.24 -44.00
N VAL A 10 1.60 -0.95 -44.72
CA VAL A 10 1.98 -0.65 -46.13
C VAL A 10 0.82 -0.78 -47.12
N ASP A 11 -0.20 -1.57 -46.78
CA ASP A 11 -1.41 -1.86 -47.56
C ASP A 11 -2.50 -0.78 -47.44
N GLU A 12 -2.43 0.10 -46.45
CA GLU A 12 -3.38 1.21 -46.28
C GLU A 12 -3.31 2.24 -47.41
N LEU A 13 -4.41 2.96 -47.62
CA LEU A 13 -4.45 4.10 -48.53
C LEU A 13 -3.73 5.30 -47.91
N CYS A 14 -2.93 6.00 -48.72
CA CYS A 14 -2.20 7.19 -48.31
C CYS A 14 -3.08 8.44 -48.48
N THR A 15 -3.11 9.30 -47.46
CA THR A 15 -3.76 10.61 -47.51
C THR A 15 -2.86 11.65 -48.17
N ARG A 16 -3.45 12.76 -48.64
CA ARG A 16 -2.69 13.87 -49.25
C ARG A 16 -1.73 14.53 -48.26
N ARG A 17 -2.11 14.65 -46.97
CA ARG A 17 -1.24 15.23 -45.92
C ARG A 17 -0.05 14.35 -45.57
N GLU A 18 -0.23 13.04 -45.40
CA GLU A 18 0.88 12.08 -45.20
C GLU A 18 1.91 12.16 -46.34
N TYR A 19 1.44 12.14 -47.60
CA TYR A 19 2.33 12.19 -48.75
C TYR A 19 3.06 13.53 -48.87
N ALA A 20 2.37 14.65 -48.61
CA ALA A 20 2.98 15.97 -48.58
C ALA A 20 4.13 16.04 -47.55
N ARG A 21 3.87 15.57 -46.32
CA ARG A 21 4.85 15.46 -45.23
C ARG A 21 6.06 14.64 -45.64
N TRP A 22 5.85 13.42 -46.15
CA TRP A 22 6.95 12.52 -46.54
C TRP A 22 7.75 13.05 -47.74
N LEU A 23 7.09 13.66 -48.72
CA LEU A 23 7.74 14.24 -49.91
C LEU A 23 8.69 15.37 -49.52
N VAL A 24 8.24 16.31 -48.69
CA VAL A 24 9.08 17.43 -48.23
C VAL A 24 10.15 16.96 -47.27
N ARG A 25 9.88 16.02 -46.35
CA ARG A 25 10.90 15.43 -45.48
C ARG A 25 11.99 14.73 -46.28
N LEU A 26 11.63 13.86 -47.24
CA LEU A 26 12.60 13.17 -48.09
C LEU A 26 13.48 14.17 -48.86
N ASN A 27 12.83 15.11 -49.56
CA ASN A 27 13.52 16.06 -50.42
C ASN A 27 14.42 17.01 -49.62
N SER A 28 13.93 17.59 -48.52
CA SER A 28 14.73 18.48 -47.67
C SER A 28 15.96 17.82 -47.04
N LEU A 29 15.90 16.51 -46.76
CA LEU A 29 16.99 15.71 -46.20
C LEU A 29 17.97 15.17 -47.26
N LEU A 30 17.50 14.71 -48.42
CA LEU A 30 18.32 13.98 -49.39
C LEU A 30 18.65 14.73 -50.69
N GLU A 31 17.87 15.75 -51.06
CA GLU A 31 18.16 16.53 -52.27
C GLU A 31 19.34 17.47 -52.03
N ARG A 32 20.46 17.17 -52.69
CA ARG A 32 21.72 17.92 -52.59
C ARG A 32 21.77 19.10 -53.56
N ASN A 33 20.96 19.10 -54.62
CA ASN A 33 20.90 20.21 -55.56
C ASN A 33 19.95 21.31 -55.04
N PRO A 34 20.44 22.51 -54.70
CA PRO A 34 19.61 23.57 -54.14
C PRO A 34 18.49 24.05 -55.09
N LYS A 35 18.58 23.76 -56.40
CA LYS A 35 17.51 24.09 -57.37
C LYS A 35 16.25 23.23 -57.24
N HIS A 36 16.35 22.04 -56.63
CA HIS A 36 15.23 21.10 -56.47
C HIS A 36 14.89 20.84 -55.00
N ARG A 37 15.53 21.57 -54.08
CA ARG A 37 15.39 21.38 -52.63
C ARG A 37 14.28 22.28 -52.09
N ILE A 38 13.21 21.66 -51.61
CA ILE A 38 12.15 22.29 -50.83
C ILE A 38 12.64 22.37 -49.38
N VAL A 39 12.54 23.56 -48.76
CA VAL A 39 12.91 23.75 -47.35
C VAL A 39 11.65 24.16 -46.57
N PRO A 40 11.13 23.30 -45.66
CA PRO A 40 9.95 23.64 -44.86
C PRO A 40 10.29 24.77 -43.87
N THR A 41 9.97 26.00 -44.24
CA THR A 41 10.27 27.21 -43.45
C THR A 41 9.00 28.02 -43.28
N ILE A 42 8.72 28.47 -42.05
CA ILE A 42 7.67 29.46 -41.81
C ILE A 42 8.29 30.85 -42.03
N SER A 43 7.74 31.64 -42.95
CA SER A 43 8.20 33.01 -43.18
C SER A 43 7.92 33.91 -41.97
N LEU A 44 8.95 34.19 -41.17
CA LEU A 44 8.90 35.03 -39.97
C LEU A 44 8.58 36.52 -40.23
N SER A 45 8.42 36.93 -41.49
CA SER A 45 8.37 38.35 -41.91
C SER A 45 6.96 38.99 -41.91
N GLY A 46 6.03 38.46 -41.12
CA GLY A 46 4.80 39.15 -40.72
C GLY A 46 3.61 39.16 -41.70
N SER A 47 3.77 38.71 -42.95
CA SER A 47 2.65 38.49 -43.88
C SER A 47 2.69 37.06 -44.41
N LEU A 48 1.95 36.16 -43.74
CA LEU A 48 1.86 34.76 -44.09
C LEU A 48 0.65 34.55 -45.02
N ALA A 49 0.90 34.52 -46.33
CA ALA A 49 -0.12 34.19 -47.32
C ALA A 49 -0.39 32.68 -47.29
N VAL A 50 -1.47 32.27 -46.61
CA VAL A 50 -1.88 30.86 -46.52
C VAL A 50 -2.31 30.34 -47.89
N ALA A 51 -1.74 29.22 -48.32
CA ALA A 51 -1.96 28.65 -49.65
C ALA A 51 -3.39 28.13 -49.92
N PHE A 52 -4.12 27.72 -48.88
CA PHE A 52 -5.41 27.03 -48.94
C PHE A 52 -6.42 27.54 -47.90
N ASP A 53 -7.71 27.36 -48.15
CA ASP A 53 -8.80 27.78 -47.26
C ASP A 53 -9.09 26.79 -46.11
N ASP A 54 -8.71 25.52 -46.27
CA ASP A 54 -9.01 24.43 -45.33
C ASP A 54 -7.82 24.02 -44.42
N ILE A 55 -6.69 24.73 -44.48
CA ILE A 55 -5.51 24.45 -43.66
C ILE A 55 -5.20 25.65 -42.76
N SER A 56 -5.31 25.47 -41.44
CA SER A 56 -4.86 26.47 -40.46
C SER A 56 -3.34 26.44 -40.27
N VAL A 57 -2.78 27.55 -39.77
CA VAL A 57 -1.37 27.63 -39.33
C VAL A 57 -1.08 26.66 -38.18
N ASP A 58 -2.11 26.32 -37.39
CA ASP A 58 -2.03 25.35 -36.28
C ASP A 58 -2.09 23.88 -36.73
N ASP A 59 -2.31 23.59 -38.02
CA ASP A 59 -2.28 22.21 -38.53
C ASP A 59 -0.86 21.63 -38.45
N PRO A 60 -0.65 20.42 -37.91
CA PRO A 60 0.70 19.87 -37.71
C PRO A 60 1.47 19.58 -39.00
N ASP A 61 0.78 19.54 -40.16
CA ASP A 61 1.36 19.42 -41.49
C ASP A 61 1.40 20.75 -42.27
N PHE A 62 0.92 21.85 -41.69
CA PHE A 62 0.86 23.18 -42.32
C PHE A 62 2.16 23.52 -43.05
N VAL A 63 3.31 23.39 -42.37
CA VAL A 63 4.63 23.78 -42.92
C VAL A 63 5.00 22.94 -44.15
N TYR A 64 4.63 21.66 -44.21
CA TYR A 64 4.94 20.81 -45.37
C TYR A 64 3.98 21.08 -46.55
N ILE A 65 2.70 21.29 -46.26
CA ILE A 65 1.68 21.61 -47.28
C ILE A 65 1.95 22.99 -47.89
N GLN A 66 2.21 24.00 -47.06
CA GLN A 66 2.60 25.35 -47.46
C GLN A 66 3.88 25.33 -48.30
N ALA A 67 4.93 24.60 -47.88
CA ALA A 67 6.18 24.54 -48.63
C ALA A 67 6.03 23.90 -50.03
N LEU A 68 5.11 22.94 -50.23
CA LEU A 68 4.80 22.41 -51.57
C LEU A 68 4.06 23.42 -52.45
N ALA A 69 3.17 24.22 -51.86
CA ALA A 69 2.45 25.27 -52.56
C ALA A 69 3.38 26.43 -52.96
N GLU A 70 4.26 26.87 -52.06
CA GLU A 70 5.29 27.88 -52.33
C GLU A 70 6.32 27.40 -53.37
N ALA A 71 6.63 26.11 -53.40
CA ALA A 71 7.45 25.49 -54.44
C ALA A 71 6.71 25.30 -55.79
N GLY A 72 5.43 25.67 -55.89
CA GLY A 72 4.61 25.56 -57.11
C GLY A 72 4.19 24.14 -57.51
N ILE A 73 4.49 23.13 -56.68
CA ILE A 73 4.24 21.71 -56.96
C ILE A 73 2.74 21.37 -56.91
N ILE A 74 1.99 22.09 -56.08
CA ILE A 74 0.54 21.94 -55.90
C ILE A 74 -0.17 23.26 -56.22
N PRO A 75 -1.27 23.24 -57.02
CA PRO A 75 -2.05 24.45 -57.29
C PRO A 75 -2.61 25.04 -56.00
N SER A 76 -2.49 26.35 -55.83
CA SER A 76 -2.87 27.08 -54.61
C SER A 76 -3.13 28.56 -54.93
N LYS A 77 -3.60 29.33 -53.93
CA LYS A 77 -3.74 30.79 -54.02
C LYS A 77 -2.44 31.52 -54.37
N LEU A 78 -1.29 30.90 -54.10
CA LEU A 78 0.04 31.48 -54.35
C LEU A 78 0.50 31.34 -55.80
N SER A 79 -0.14 30.45 -56.58
CA SER A 79 0.19 30.31 -57.99
C SER A 79 -0.31 31.51 -58.77
N SER A 80 0.61 32.24 -59.39
CA SER A 80 0.22 33.25 -60.39
C SER A 80 -0.53 32.58 -61.56
N THR A 81 -1.41 33.34 -62.20
CA THR A 81 -2.41 32.92 -63.21
C THR A 81 -1.83 32.34 -64.51
N SER A 82 -0.50 32.14 -64.58
CA SER A 82 0.23 31.71 -65.79
C SER A 82 0.54 30.22 -65.87
N LEU A 83 0.50 29.48 -64.75
CA LEU A 83 0.92 28.06 -64.69
C LEU A 83 -0.23 27.04 -64.66
N PHE A 84 -1.36 27.38 -64.03
CA PHE A 84 -2.55 26.52 -63.99
C PHE A 84 -3.75 27.27 -64.55
N SER A 85 -4.40 26.72 -65.57
CA SER A 85 -5.53 27.36 -66.29
C SER A 85 -6.88 27.26 -65.55
N VAL A 86 -6.85 27.09 -64.23
CA VAL A 86 -8.03 26.79 -63.41
C VAL A 86 -8.02 27.68 -62.18
N THR A 87 -8.55 28.90 -62.33
CA THR A 87 -9.16 29.61 -61.21
C THR A 87 -10.50 28.95 -60.91
N PRO A 88 -10.76 28.47 -59.67
CA PRO A 88 -12.07 27.97 -59.28
C PRO A 88 -13.15 29.03 -59.49
N GLU A 89 -14.35 28.64 -59.92
CA GLU A 89 -15.47 29.60 -60.16
C GLU A 89 -15.86 30.38 -58.89
N ASP A 90 -15.62 29.79 -57.72
CA ASP A 90 -15.85 30.35 -56.37
C ASP A 90 -14.60 31.05 -55.78
N GLY A 91 -13.45 31.00 -56.46
CA GLY A 91 -12.18 31.58 -55.98
C GLY A 91 -11.54 30.88 -54.76
N SER A 92 -12.22 29.91 -54.15
CA SER A 92 -11.77 29.12 -52.99
C SER A 92 -10.82 27.98 -53.40
N PHE A 93 -9.73 27.78 -52.63
CA PHE A 93 -8.71 26.77 -52.90
C PHE A 93 -8.58 25.80 -51.72
N TYR A 94 -8.98 24.54 -51.92
CA TYR A 94 -8.98 23.52 -50.87
C TYR A 94 -7.93 22.43 -51.11
N PHE A 95 -7.05 22.18 -50.13
CA PHE A 95 -6.06 21.11 -50.20
C PHE A 95 -6.67 19.72 -50.02
N ASN A 96 -7.73 19.61 -49.21
CA ASN A 96 -8.39 18.38 -48.77
C ASN A 96 -7.41 17.39 -48.10
N PRO A 97 -6.91 17.67 -46.88
CA PRO A 97 -5.78 16.96 -46.28
C PRO A 97 -6.01 15.46 -46.06
N ASP A 98 -7.22 15.10 -45.60
CA ASP A 98 -7.61 13.72 -45.28
C ASP A 98 -8.10 12.92 -46.49
N ARG A 99 -8.26 13.56 -47.66
CA ARG A 99 -8.64 12.87 -48.89
C ARG A 99 -7.51 11.96 -49.34
N TYR A 100 -7.86 10.73 -49.73
CA TYR A 100 -6.89 9.79 -50.28
C TYR A 100 -6.20 10.35 -51.54
N LEU A 101 -4.89 10.17 -51.60
CA LEU A 101 -4.02 10.63 -52.66
C LEU A 101 -4.30 9.86 -53.96
N SER A 102 -4.68 10.57 -55.02
CA SER A 102 -4.88 9.95 -56.33
C SER A 102 -3.55 9.52 -56.97
N ARG A 103 -3.58 8.50 -57.82
CA ARG A 103 -2.39 8.07 -58.59
C ARG A 103 -1.83 9.21 -59.45
N LYS A 104 -2.71 10.03 -60.02
CA LYS A 104 -2.34 11.24 -60.77
C LYS A 104 -1.53 12.19 -59.89
N ASP A 105 -2.08 12.60 -58.75
CA ASP A 105 -1.44 13.59 -57.86
C ASP A 105 -0.10 13.08 -57.32
N MET A 106 -0.07 11.82 -56.85
CA MET A 106 1.13 11.17 -56.31
C MET A 106 2.32 11.28 -57.28
N ILE A 107 2.09 10.91 -58.53
CA ILE A 107 3.11 10.96 -59.58
C ILE A 107 3.37 12.40 -60.01
N ASN A 108 2.33 13.21 -60.23
CA ASN A 108 2.45 14.59 -60.72
C ASN A 108 3.29 15.47 -59.78
N TRP A 109 3.10 15.34 -58.46
CA TRP A 109 3.90 16.08 -57.47
C TRP A 109 5.36 15.61 -57.46
N ARG A 110 5.60 14.30 -57.60
CA ARG A 110 6.98 13.75 -57.64
C ARG A 110 7.69 14.06 -58.95
N ALA A 111 6.99 14.07 -60.07
CA ALA A 111 7.52 14.28 -61.41
C ALA A 111 8.04 15.72 -61.60
N GLN A 112 7.33 16.72 -61.07
CA GLN A 112 7.78 18.13 -61.08
C GLN A 112 9.13 18.34 -60.35
N LEU A 113 9.47 17.48 -59.40
CA LEU A 113 10.79 17.48 -58.74
C LEU A 113 11.83 16.61 -59.48
N GLU A 114 11.39 15.64 -60.27
CA GLU A 114 12.26 14.68 -60.96
C GLU A 114 12.74 15.17 -62.33
N TYR A 115 11.86 15.79 -63.11
CA TYR A 115 12.13 16.16 -64.49
C TYR A 115 12.16 17.68 -64.65
N ALA A 116 13.03 18.16 -65.54
CA ALA A 116 13.01 19.54 -66.01
C ALA A 116 12.49 19.55 -67.45
N ILE A 117 11.56 20.45 -67.77
CA ILE A 117 11.04 20.59 -69.13
C ILE A 117 12.13 21.19 -70.04
N LEU A 118 12.64 20.41 -70.99
CA LEU A 118 13.44 20.95 -72.08
C LEU A 118 12.54 21.52 -73.20
N PRO A 119 12.87 22.69 -73.77
CA PRO A 119 12.18 23.22 -74.94
C PRO A 119 12.36 22.27 -76.13
N GLY A 120 11.24 21.75 -76.65
CA GLY A 120 11.19 20.70 -77.67
C GLY A 120 10.27 19.53 -77.31
N THR A 121 9.97 19.35 -76.02
CA THR A 121 9.12 18.26 -75.50
C THR A 121 7.66 18.27 -75.97
N LYS A 122 7.13 19.42 -76.43
CA LYS A 122 5.73 19.56 -76.91
C LYS A 122 5.37 18.61 -78.07
N GLU A 123 6.29 18.33 -78.98
CA GLU A 123 6.04 17.39 -80.08
C GLU A 123 6.02 15.94 -79.59
N GLN A 124 6.90 15.60 -78.64
CA GLN A 124 7.02 14.26 -78.05
C GLN A 124 5.75 13.88 -77.25
N MET A 125 5.09 14.85 -76.61
CA MET A 125 3.82 14.64 -75.88
C MET A 125 2.68 14.08 -76.75
N SER A 126 2.74 14.28 -78.08
CA SER A 126 1.77 13.66 -79.00
C SER A 126 1.82 12.13 -78.98
N ARG A 127 3.00 11.53 -78.72
CA ARG A 127 3.22 10.07 -78.72
C ARG A 127 2.62 9.37 -77.50
N ILE A 128 2.53 10.07 -76.36
CA ILE A 128 2.02 9.52 -75.09
C ILE A 128 0.56 9.06 -75.21
N ARG A 129 -0.20 9.67 -76.12
CA ARG A 129 -1.60 9.28 -76.44
C ARG A 129 -1.76 7.83 -76.91
N ALA A 130 -0.68 7.09 -77.18
CA ALA A 130 -0.71 5.70 -77.61
C ALA A 130 -0.47 4.64 -76.52
N ASP A 131 0.20 4.97 -75.40
CA ASP A 131 0.74 3.96 -74.47
C ASP A 131 -0.25 3.46 -73.40
N TYR A 132 -1.19 4.31 -72.97
CA TYR A 132 -2.22 3.95 -71.97
C TYR A 132 -3.63 4.04 -72.55
N MET A 133 -4.52 3.14 -72.12
CA MET A 133 -5.91 3.11 -72.60
C MET A 133 -6.77 4.27 -72.09
N ASP A 134 -6.42 4.83 -70.94
CA ASP A 134 -7.17 5.85 -70.21
C ASP A 134 -6.45 7.22 -70.15
N VAL A 135 -5.61 7.54 -71.14
CA VAL A 135 -4.98 8.87 -71.27
C VAL A 135 -6.03 9.99 -71.34
N LYS A 136 -7.23 9.72 -71.87
CA LYS A 136 -8.34 10.68 -71.92
C LYS A 136 -8.89 11.05 -70.54
N ASP A 137 -8.71 10.18 -69.54
CA ASP A 137 -9.14 10.40 -68.16
C ASP A 137 -8.09 11.21 -67.36
N ILE A 138 -6.91 11.47 -67.96
CA ILE A 138 -5.87 12.34 -67.42
C ILE A 138 -6.25 13.78 -67.77
N SER A 139 -6.68 14.53 -66.75
CA SER A 139 -7.16 15.91 -66.88
C SER A 139 -6.04 16.88 -67.30
N SER A 140 -6.44 17.97 -67.97
CA SER A 140 -5.54 19.00 -68.51
C SER A 140 -4.82 19.85 -67.46
N ASP A 141 -5.08 19.62 -66.18
CA ASP A 141 -4.38 20.20 -65.01
C ASP A 141 -3.06 19.50 -64.69
N THR A 142 -2.71 18.44 -65.42
CA THR A 142 -1.52 17.61 -65.20
C THR A 142 -0.28 18.30 -65.77
N SER A 143 0.83 18.29 -65.02
CA SER A 143 2.05 19.01 -65.39
C SER A 143 2.76 18.39 -66.60
N PRO A 144 3.55 19.17 -67.38
CA PRO A 144 4.33 18.61 -68.48
C PRO A 144 5.40 17.59 -68.03
N GLU A 145 5.87 17.66 -66.79
CA GLU A 145 6.82 16.72 -66.18
C GLU A 145 6.23 15.34 -65.95
N PHE A 146 4.93 15.23 -65.62
CA PHE A 146 4.22 13.94 -65.56
C PHE A 146 4.28 13.23 -66.93
N PHE A 147 4.10 13.99 -68.01
CA PHE A 147 4.22 13.49 -69.37
C PHE A 147 5.67 13.15 -69.74
N ALA A 148 6.65 13.86 -69.20
CA ALA A 148 8.06 13.49 -69.32
C ALA A 148 8.37 12.14 -68.62
N ASP A 149 7.80 11.88 -67.43
CA ASP A 149 7.96 10.59 -66.75
C ASP A 149 7.50 9.42 -67.63
N MET A 150 6.29 9.53 -68.21
CA MET A 150 5.74 8.52 -69.12
C MET A 150 6.66 8.22 -70.31
N LEU A 151 7.31 9.25 -70.87
CA LEU A 151 8.24 9.13 -71.99
C LEU A 151 9.60 8.53 -71.61
N THR A 152 9.96 8.48 -70.32
CA THR A 152 11.29 8.02 -69.86
C THR A 152 11.38 6.48 -69.78
N GLY A 153 10.35 5.75 -70.27
CA GLY A 153 10.40 4.30 -70.46
C GLY A 153 10.65 3.54 -69.15
N GLU A 154 11.64 2.66 -69.12
CA GLU A 154 11.98 1.85 -67.93
C GLU A 154 12.40 2.66 -66.69
N LYS A 155 12.89 3.90 -66.88
CA LYS A 155 13.29 4.76 -65.76
C LYS A 155 12.12 5.50 -65.12
N SER A 156 10.96 5.53 -65.79
CA SER A 156 9.69 6.11 -65.33
C SER A 156 9.33 5.69 -63.90
N ILE A 157 8.97 6.65 -63.07
CA ILE A 157 8.43 6.45 -61.74
C ILE A 157 7.06 5.74 -61.84
N ILE A 158 6.21 6.08 -62.81
CA ILE A 158 4.95 5.37 -63.07
C ILE A 158 5.21 3.88 -63.30
N ARG A 159 6.16 3.51 -64.16
CA ARG A 159 6.47 2.09 -64.43
C ARG A 159 7.10 1.38 -63.23
N LYS A 160 7.92 2.06 -62.42
CA LYS A 160 8.47 1.50 -61.17
C LYS A 160 7.40 1.22 -60.11
N VAL A 161 6.39 2.09 -60.00
CA VAL A 161 5.34 2.03 -58.97
C VAL A 161 4.19 1.11 -59.36
N PHE A 162 3.80 1.08 -60.63
CA PHE A 162 2.61 0.36 -61.12
C PHE A 162 2.93 -0.81 -62.07
N GLY A 163 4.20 -1.01 -62.43
CA GLY A 163 4.63 -2.06 -63.37
C GLY A 163 4.10 -1.85 -64.79
N GLN A 164 4.02 -2.94 -65.54
CA GLN A 164 3.59 -2.97 -66.95
C GLN A 164 2.06 -2.91 -67.09
N SER A 165 1.41 -1.90 -66.50
CA SER A 165 -0.04 -1.67 -66.67
C SER A 165 -0.35 -0.93 -67.97
N ARG A 166 -1.36 -1.37 -68.71
CA ARG A 166 -1.94 -0.63 -69.86
C ARG A 166 -3.04 0.37 -69.46
N ARG A 167 -3.43 0.39 -68.18
CA ARG A 167 -4.46 1.28 -67.64
C ARG A 167 -3.97 1.94 -66.34
N PHE A 168 -3.82 3.25 -66.34
CA PHE A 168 -3.21 3.99 -65.23
C PHE A 168 -4.18 4.19 -64.06
N GLN A 169 -5.44 4.50 -64.36
CA GLN A 169 -6.53 4.82 -63.43
C GLN A 169 -6.21 6.08 -62.60
N PRO A 170 -6.10 7.28 -63.23
CA PRO A 170 -5.55 8.49 -62.61
C PRO A 170 -6.22 8.87 -61.28
N ASN A 171 -7.54 8.71 -61.19
CA ASN A 171 -8.35 9.07 -60.02
C ASN A 171 -8.41 7.99 -58.92
N LYS A 172 -7.79 6.81 -59.12
CA LYS A 172 -7.76 5.75 -58.11
C LYS A 172 -6.88 6.18 -56.92
N PRO A 173 -7.25 5.88 -55.66
CA PRO A 173 -6.37 6.15 -54.53
C PRO A 173 -5.12 5.27 -54.54
N SER A 174 -4.04 5.78 -53.95
CA SER A 174 -2.73 5.11 -53.88
C SER A 174 -2.46 4.56 -52.47
N THR A 175 -1.81 3.40 -52.39
CA THR A 175 -1.39 2.79 -51.10
C THR A 175 -0.13 3.46 -50.53
N LYS A 176 0.10 3.37 -49.22
CA LYS A 176 1.33 3.84 -48.55
C LYS A 176 2.59 3.16 -49.13
N ALA A 177 2.53 1.88 -49.52
CA ALA A 177 3.60 1.21 -50.27
C ALA A 177 3.93 1.90 -51.61
N GLN A 178 2.92 2.19 -52.42
CA GLN A 178 3.08 2.89 -53.71
C GLN A 178 3.66 4.29 -53.52
N ALA A 179 3.23 5.03 -52.48
CA ALA A 179 3.81 6.31 -52.11
C ALA A 179 5.30 6.17 -51.75
N ALA A 180 5.67 5.21 -50.90
CA ALA A 180 7.07 4.97 -50.54
C ALA A 180 7.95 4.65 -51.76
N VAL A 181 7.52 3.77 -52.67
CA VAL A 181 8.24 3.47 -53.92
C VAL A 181 8.33 4.69 -54.84
N THR A 182 7.29 5.53 -54.90
CA THR A 182 7.29 6.77 -55.68
C THR A 182 8.34 7.75 -55.16
N LEU A 183 8.40 7.90 -53.84
CA LEU A 183 9.34 8.78 -53.14
C LEU A 183 10.79 8.34 -53.34
N THR A 184 11.10 7.06 -53.11
CA THR A 184 12.46 6.51 -53.23
C THR A 184 12.90 6.25 -54.67
N SER A 185 12.03 6.44 -55.66
CA SER A 185 12.38 6.32 -57.09
C SER A 185 13.06 7.58 -57.65
N GLY A 186 13.55 7.51 -58.88
CA GLY A 186 14.22 8.62 -59.57
C GLY A 186 15.60 8.92 -58.98
N ARG A 187 16.04 10.20 -59.03
CA ARG A 187 17.31 10.68 -58.46
C ARG A 187 17.48 10.34 -56.96
N MET A 188 16.37 10.27 -56.23
CA MET A 188 16.39 9.92 -54.81
C MET A 188 16.85 8.49 -54.54
N ALA A 189 16.76 7.57 -55.51
CA ALA A 189 17.21 6.19 -55.34
C ALA A 189 18.71 6.10 -55.04
N GLU A 190 19.53 6.88 -55.75
CA GLU A 190 20.99 6.92 -55.55
C GLU A 190 21.36 7.56 -54.21
N ALA A 191 20.64 8.61 -53.80
CA ALA A 191 20.83 9.26 -52.51
C ALA A 191 20.46 8.34 -51.33
N VAL A 192 19.32 7.63 -51.43
CA VAL A 192 18.90 6.63 -50.45
C VAL A 192 19.91 5.48 -50.37
N GLN A 193 20.37 4.95 -51.51
CA GLN A 193 21.35 3.87 -51.54
C GLN A 193 22.69 4.29 -50.91
N HIS A 194 23.16 5.52 -51.16
CA HIS A 194 24.37 6.05 -50.54
C HIS A 194 24.23 6.15 -49.01
N GLU A 195 23.10 6.66 -48.51
CA GLU A 195 22.88 6.74 -47.06
C GLU A 195 22.71 5.37 -46.41
N LEU A 196 22.10 4.38 -47.09
CA LEU A 196 22.05 2.99 -46.61
C LEU A 196 23.46 2.40 -46.46
N LEU A 197 24.31 2.52 -47.48
CA LEU A 197 25.71 2.05 -47.43
C LEU A 197 26.52 2.77 -46.34
N ARG A 198 26.30 4.08 -46.15
CA ARG A 198 26.96 4.83 -45.08
C ARG A 198 26.52 4.33 -43.70
N MET A 199 25.23 4.08 -43.50
CA MET A 199 24.69 3.54 -42.25
C MET A 199 25.16 2.11 -41.97
N GLU A 200 25.31 1.27 -43.01
CA GLU A 200 25.84 -0.10 -42.91
C GLU A 200 27.33 -0.14 -42.59
N ALA A 201 28.12 0.76 -43.18
CA ALA A 201 29.52 0.93 -42.82
C ALA A 201 29.68 1.43 -41.37
N GLU A 202 28.82 2.36 -40.94
CA GLU A 202 28.80 2.89 -39.58
C GLU A 202 28.38 1.83 -38.54
N SER A 203 27.35 1.01 -38.83
CA SER A 203 26.96 -0.09 -37.94
C SER A 203 28.03 -1.18 -37.85
N SER A 204 28.64 -1.55 -38.98
CA SER A 204 29.75 -2.52 -39.03
C SER A 204 30.96 -2.04 -38.23
N SER A 205 31.31 -0.75 -38.35
CA SER A 205 32.39 -0.12 -37.58
C SER A 205 32.12 -0.15 -36.07
N ARG A 206 30.89 0.22 -35.63
CA ARG A 206 30.49 0.13 -34.22
C ARG A 206 30.53 -1.32 -33.70
N GLN A 207 30.12 -2.30 -34.51
CA GLN A 207 30.16 -3.71 -34.13
C GLN A 207 31.60 -4.22 -33.97
N ALA A 208 32.50 -3.83 -34.88
CA ALA A 208 33.93 -4.15 -34.77
C ALA A 208 34.55 -3.57 -33.49
N ALA A 209 34.30 -2.28 -33.21
CA ALA A 209 34.78 -1.63 -31.99
C ALA A 209 34.21 -2.28 -30.70
N ALA A 210 32.94 -2.71 -30.72
CA ALA A 210 32.33 -3.41 -29.58
C ALA A 210 32.96 -4.79 -29.33
N GLU A 211 33.30 -5.54 -30.38
CA GLU A 211 34.01 -6.82 -30.26
C GLU A 211 35.49 -6.62 -29.86
N GLU A 212 36.15 -5.56 -30.32
CA GLU A 212 37.49 -5.17 -29.87
C GLU A 212 37.51 -4.89 -28.36
N ILE A 213 36.65 -3.98 -27.86
CA ILE A 213 36.50 -3.67 -26.43
C ILE A 213 36.19 -4.94 -25.61
N LYS A 214 35.29 -5.79 -26.11
CA LYS A 214 34.95 -7.07 -25.46
C LYS A 214 36.14 -8.01 -25.41
N SER A 215 36.97 -8.06 -26.45
CA SER A 215 38.20 -8.86 -26.48
C SER A 215 39.25 -8.32 -25.50
N GLU A 216 39.44 -7.00 -25.41
CA GLU A 216 40.35 -6.37 -24.45
C GLU A 216 39.95 -6.66 -23.00
N LEU A 217 38.65 -6.52 -22.67
CA LEU A 217 38.11 -6.82 -21.34
C LEU A 217 38.25 -8.31 -20.96
N LEU A 218 38.20 -9.21 -21.95
CA LEU A 218 38.46 -10.64 -21.75
C LEU A 218 39.96 -10.91 -21.55
N VAL A 219 40.84 -10.31 -22.35
CA VAL A 219 42.31 -10.46 -22.25
C VAL A 219 42.86 -9.90 -20.94
N ARG A 220 42.38 -8.72 -20.51
CA ARG A 220 42.69 -8.14 -19.19
C ARG A 220 42.11 -8.96 -18.03
N GLY A 221 41.12 -9.82 -18.30
CA GLY A 221 40.42 -10.59 -17.29
C GLY A 221 39.48 -9.74 -16.41
N ASP A 222 39.22 -8.48 -16.77
CA ASP A 222 38.41 -7.55 -15.98
C ASP A 222 37.01 -8.11 -15.67
N ILE A 223 36.38 -8.75 -16.66
CA ILE A 223 35.07 -9.41 -16.50
C ILE A 223 35.15 -10.51 -15.42
N LYS A 224 36.20 -11.34 -15.47
CA LYS A 224 36.42 -12.42 -14.50
C LYS A 224 36.69 -11.86 -13.09
N ASN A 225 37.49 -10.80 -13.00
CA ASN A 225 37.85 -10.15 -11.74
C ASN A 225 36.63 -9.49 -11.09
N PHE A 226 35.83 -8.76 -11.86
CA PHE A 226 34.56 -8.16 -11.42
C PHE A 226 33.59 -9.21 -10.85
N TRP A 227 33.39 -10.33 -11.56
CA TRP A 227 32.52 -11.40 -11.06
C TRP A 227 33.10 -12.12 -9.84
N ASN A 228 34.42 -12.32 -9.77
CA ASN A 228 35.08 -12.88 -8.58
C ASN A 228 34.90 -11.96 -7.36
N GLU A 229 35.03 -10.65 -7.52
CA GLU A 229 34.80 -9.66 -6.46
C GLU A 229 33.35 -9.68 -5.99
N LYS A 230 32.38 -9.65 -6.92
CA LYS A 230 30.94 -9.77 -6.58
C LYS A 230 30.61 -11.07 -5.86
N LEU A 231 31.16 -12.20 -6.30
CA LEU A 231 31.00 -13.50 -5.65
C LEU A 231 31.66 -13.54 -4.27
N LEU A 232 32.79 -12.85 -4.07
CA LEU A 232 33.43 -12.73 -2.76
C LEU A 232 32.58 -11.91 -1.78
N VAL A 233 32.01 -10.79 -2.23
CA VAL A 233 31.10 -9.96 -1.43
C VAL A 233 29.86 -10.75 -0.99
N GLU A 234 29.20 -11.47 -1.90
CA GLU A 234 28.02 -12.28 -1.54
C GLU A 234 28.37 -13.49 -0.67
N ARG A 235 29.56 -14.11 -0.83
CA ARG A 235 30.05 -15.13 0.12
C ARG A 235 30.25 -14.57 1.53
N ASN A 236 30.88 -13.40 1.65
CA ASN A 236 31.10 -12.74 2.93
C ASN A 236 29.76 -12.38 3.60
N ARG A 237 28.79 -11.90 2.81
CA ARG A 237 27.42 -11.66 3.28
C ARG A 237 26.74 -12.95 3.77
N GLY A 238 26.90 -14.06 3.05
CA GLY A 238 26.39 -15.37 3.46
C GLY A 238 26.97 -15.84 4.81
N VAL A 239 28.28 -15.66 5.01
CA VAL A 239 28.95 -15.95 6.29
C VAL A 239 28.41 -15.06 7.41
N GLU A 240 28.18 -13.77 7.17
CA GLU A 240 27.65 -12.87 8.19
C GLU A 240 26.20 -13.19 8.57
N VAL A 241 25.35 -13.50 7.59
CA VAL A 241 23.99 -14.01 7.84
C VAL A 241 24.02 -15.31 8.64
N GLN A 242 24.95 -16.23 8.36
CA GLN A 242 25.12 -17.46 9.12
C GLN A 242 25.52 -17.21 10.58
N LYS A 243 26.42 -16.25 10.85
CA LYS A 243 26.78 -15.85 12.23
C LYS A 243 25.57 -15.30 12.97
N LEU A 244 24.81 -14.38 12.36
CA LEU A 244 23.60 -13.79 12.94
C LEU A 244 22.53 -14.85 13.21
N TYR A 245 22.38 -15.84 12.31
CA TYR A 245 21.49 -16.97 12.51
C TYR A 245 21.90 -17.84 13.70
N ILE A 246 23.20 -18.15 13.84
CA ILE A 246 23.71 -18.90 15.00
C ILE A 246 23.52 -18.12 16.31
N ALA A 247 23.76 -16.80 16.31
CA ALA A 247 23.53 -15.95 17.47
C ALA A 247 22.05 -15.91 17.90
N THR A 248 21.13 -15.73 16.95
CA THR A 248 19.68 -15.73 17.25
C THR A 248 19.16 -17.09 17.71
N LEU A 249 19.74 -18.21 17.25
CA LEU A 249 19.47 -19.53 17.82
C LEU A 249 19.94 -19.66 19.28
N GLN A 250 21.12 -19.12 19.62
CA GLN A 250 21.63 -19.11 20.99
C GLN A 250 20.77 -18.25 21.91
N ASP A 251 20.29 -17.09 21.44
CA ASP A 251 19.41 -16.22 22.22
C ASP A 251 18.02 -16.85 22.42
N LEU A 252 17.48 -17.54 21.41
CA LEU A 252 16.26 -18.33 21.54
C LEU A 252 16.40 -19.48 22.56
N ASP A 253 17.57 -20.12 22.65
CA ASP A 253 17.81 -21.15 23.65
C ASP A 253 17.88 -20.57 25.07
N LYS A 254 18.57 -19.45 25.27
CA LYS A 254 18.58 -18.71 26.55
C LYS A 254 17.16 -18.35 26.99
N GLU A 255 16.34 -17.83 26.09
CA GLU A 255 14.95 -17.45 26.38
C GLU A 255 14.09 -18.67 26.75
N LYS A 256 14.24 -19.81 26.06
CA LYS A 256 13.57 -21.06 26.44
C LYS A 256 13.98 -21.55 27.82
N ASN A 257 15.27 -21.48 28.14
CA ASN A 257 15.79 -21.85 29.46
C ASN A 257 15.26 -20.92 30.56
N LEU A 258 15.17 -19.62 30.30
CA LEU A 258 14.58 -18.63 31.21
C LEU A 258 13.07 -18.89 31.42
N GLN A 259 12.31 -19.16 30.34
CA GLN A 259 10.89 -19.51 30.44
C GLN A 259 10.67 -20.80 31.24
N ALA A 260 11.52 -21.81 31.08
CA ALA A 260 11.48 -23.03 31.88
C ALA A 260 11.76 -22.74 33.37
N GLN A 261 12.77 -21.92 33.67
CA GLN A 261 13.08 -21.49 35.05
C GLN A 261 11.90 -20.75 35.68
N ASN A 262 11.40 -19.69 35.03
CA ASN A 262 10.24 -18.90 35.48
C ASN A 262 9.00 -19.79 35.72
N LEU A 263 8.75 -20.77 34.85
CA LEU A 263 7.65 -21.72 35.02
C LEU A 263 7.84 -22.60 36.27
N THR A 264 9.06 -23.06 36.56
CA THR A 264 9.33 -23.80 37.81
C THR A 264 9.25 -22.92 39.07
N GLU A 265 9.58 -21.64 38.98
CA GLU A 265 9.43 -20.68 40.08
C GLU A 265 7.96 -20.38 40.35
N ASN A 266 7.18 -20.05 39.32
CA ASN A 266 5.73 -19.89 39.40
C ASN A 266 5.03 -21.14 40.00
N MET A 267 5.51 -22.35 39.70
CA MET A 267 5.01 -23.60 40.31
C MET A 267 5.33 -23.69 41.80
N LYS A 268 6.53 -23.27 42.24
CA LYS A 268 6.91 -23.21 43.67
C LYS A 268 6.09 -22.16 44.41
N GLU A 269 5.93 -20.96 43.85
CA GLU A 269 5.12 -19.89 44.42
C GLU A 269 3.66 -20.33 44.56
N LYS A 270 3.08 -20.94 43.52
CA LYS A 270 1.73 -21.50 43.58
C LYS A 270 1.60 -22.55 44.69
N ALA A 271 2.54 -23.49 44.78
CA ALA A 271 2.53 -24.50 45.85
C ALA A 271 2.62 -23.86 47.25
N ALA A 272 3.46 -22.83 47.43
CA ALA A 272 3.55 -22.09 48.69
C ALA A 272 2.24 -21.35 49.04
N MET A 273 1.60 -20.73 48.05
CA MET A 273 0.28 -20.09 48.21
C MET A 273 -0.83 -21.10 48.54
N ASP A 274 -0.83 -22.27 47.92
CA ASP A 274 -1.77 -23.35 48.21
C ASP A 274 -1.54 -23.90 49.65
N CYS A 275 -0.29 -24.01 50.11
CA CYS A 275 0.02 -24.33 51.51
C CYS A 275 -0.45 -23.25 52.50
N GLN A 276 -0.22 -21.97 52.21
CA GLN A 276 -0.72 -20.87 53.05
C GLN A 276 -2.25 -20.85 53.10
N ARG A 277 -2.92 -21.08 51.96
CA ARG A 277 -4.37 -21.18 51.88
C ARG A 277 -4.90 -22.34 52.71
N HIS A 278 -4.25 -23.50 52.68
CA HIS A 278 -4.64 -24.64 53.50
C HIS A 278 -4.51 -24.32 55.00
N LEU A 279 -3.40 -23.72 55.43
CA LEU A 279 -3.22 -23.27 56.82
C LEU A 279 -4.31 -22.28 57.27
N ILE A 280 -4.69 -21.32 56.42
CA ILE A 280 -5.77 -20.36 56.72
C ILE A 280 -7.13 -21.07 56.85
N LEU A 281 -7.40 -22.11 56.04
CA LEU A 281 -8.61 -22.91 56.17
C LEU A 281 -8.62 -23.70 57.50
N THR A 282 -7.53 -24.36 57.86
CA THR A 282 -7.42 -25.07 59.15
C THR A 282 -7.56 -24.13 60.35
N LEU A 283 -6.86 -22.99 60.35
CA LEU A 283 -7.01 -21.98 61.40
C LEU A 283 -8.44 -21.41 61.48
N ARG A 284 -9.13 -21.31 60.35
CA ARG A 284 -10.55 -20.91 60.33
C ARG A 284 -11.44 -21.99 60.95
N GLU A 285 -11.23 -23.25 60.62
CA GLU A 285 -11.95 -24.39 61.21
C GLU A 285 -11.73 -24.45 62.74
N GLU A 286 -10.49 -24.26 63.21
CA GLU A 286 -10.16 -24.15 64.64
C GLU A 286 -10.82 -22.95 65.33
N ILE A 287 -10.90 -21.79 64.66
CA ILE A 287 -11.61 -20.60 65.18
C ILE A 287 -13.12 -20.84 65.24
N GLU A 288 -13.71 -21.52 64.25
CA GLU A 288 -15.13 -21.88 64.25
C GLU A 288 -15.42 -22.88 65.39
N GLU A 289 -14.63 -23.95 65.55
CA GLU A 289 -14.75 -24.91 66.66
C GLU A 289 -14.60 -24.25 68.04
N THR A 290 -13.58 -23.41 68.23
CA THR A 290 -13.37 -22.71 69.51
C THR A 290 -14.46 -21.68 69.80
N SER A 291 -15.06 -21.07 68.76
CA SER A 291 -16.22 -20.19 68.90
C SER A 291 -17.47 -20.94 69.33
N GLU A 292 -17.76 -22.09 68.70
CA GLU A 292 -18.88 -22.96 69.08
C GLU A 292 -18.72 -23.48 70.51
N ARG A 293 -17.52 -23.95 70.88
CA ARG A 293 -17.22 -24.37 72.25
C ARG A 293 -17.42 -23.23 73.25
N LEU A 294 -16.90 -22.05 72.98
CA LEU A 294 -17.09 -20.87 73.85
C LEU A 294 -18.56 -20.46 73.96
N ALA A 295 -19.36 -20.61 72.89
CA ALA A 295 -20.80 -20.38 72.93
C ALA A 295 -21.51 -21.39 73.85
N SER A 296 -21.10 -22.67 73.81
CA SER A 296 -21.63 -23.71 74.72
C SER A 296 -21.25 -23.46 76.18
N GLU A 297 -19.98 -23.12 76.47
CA GLU A 297 -19.49 -22.78 77.81
C GLU A 297 -20.16 -21.52 78.37
N ARG A 298 -20.46 -20.53 77.52
CA ARG A 298 -21.27 -19.37 77.90
C ARG A 298 -22.71 -19.74 78.25
N ALA A 299 -23.32 -20.67 77.53
CA ALA A 299 -24.67 -21.14 77.83
C ALA A 299 -24.72 -21.88 79.17
N THR A 300 -23.73 -22.75 79.47
CA THR A 300 -23.65 -23.43 80.78
C THR A 300 -23.37 -22.43 81.90
N TYR A 301 -22.45 -21.49 81.73
CA TYR A 301 -22.17 -20.44 82.72
C TYR A 301 -23.41 -19.59 83.02
N VAL A 302 -24.20 -19.20 82.00
CA VAL A 302 -25.45 -18.45 82.21
C VAL A 302 -26.47 -19.30 82.99
N ALA A 303 -26.59 -20.59 82.68
CA ALA A 303 -27.47 -21.51 83.42
C ALA A 303 -27.03 -21.68 84.89
N GLU A 304 -25.73 -21.85 85.15
CA GLU A 304 -25.17 -21.91 86.50
C GLU A 304 -25.37 -20.59 87.25
N GLN A 305 -25.19 -19.44 86.58
CA GLN A 305 -25.42 -18.12 87.17
C GLN A 305 -26.90 -17.94 87.57
N CYS A 306 -27.84 -18.40 86.76
CA CYS A 306 -29.26 -18.45 87.12
C CYS A 306 -29.51 -19.35 88.34
N ASN A 307 -28.96 -20.56 88.36
CA ASN A 307 -29.08 -21.50 89.49
C ASN A 307 -28.49 -20.91 90.78
N ILE A 308 -27.31 -20.28 90.73
CA ILE A 308 -26.72 -19.58 91.89
C ILE A 308 -27.60 -18.42 92.35
N GLN A 309 -28.25 -17.68 91.44
CA GLN A 309 -29.22 -16.65 91.83
C GLN A 309 -30.47 -17.24 92.51
N GLU A 310 -30.93 -18.41 92.10
CA GLU A 310 -32.05 -19.13 92.74
C GLU A 310 -31.65 -19.66 94.12
N LEU A 311 -30.51 -20.35 94.24
CA LEU A 311 -29.97 -20.81 95.51
C LEU A 311 -29.70 -19.65 96.49
N ARG A 312 -29.21 -18.50 96.00
CA ARG A 312 -29.03 -17.29 96.81
C ARG A 312 -30.37 -16.73 97.31
N LYS A 313 -31.43 -16.75 96.49
CA LYS A 313 -32.77 -16.35 96.93
C LYS A 313 -33.31 -17.31 98.00
N ALA A 314 -33.16 -18.61 97.80
CA ALA A 314 -33.56 -19.62 98.78
C ALA A 314 -32.83 -19.46 100.12
N ALA A 315 -31.50 -19.33 100.10
CA ALA A 315 -30.71 -19.12 101.31
C ALA A 315 -31.02 -17.81 102.06
N LEU A 316 -31.45 -16.75 101.35
CA LEU A 316 -31.95 -15.52 101.97
C LEU A 316 -33.29 -15.75 102.68
N MET A 317 -34.22 -16.51 102.07
CA MET A 317 -35.48 -16.89 102.72
C MET A 317 -35.25 -17.78 103.95
N ASP A 318 -34.31 -18.73 103.87
CA ASP A 318 -33.91 -19.55 105.03
C ASP A 318 -33.29 -18.69 106.14
N GLN A 319 -32.48 -17.68 105.79
CA GLN A 319 -31.91 -16.74 106.75
C GLN A 319 -32.99 -15.89 107.44
N GLU A 320 -33.99 -15.41 106.71
CA GLU A 320 -35.15 -14.70 107.27
C GLU A 320 -35.92 -15.62 108.24
N GLY A 321 -36.21 -16.86 107.85
CA GLY A 321 -36.85 -17.86 108.72
C GLY A 321 -36.04 -18.20 109.99
N ILE A 322 -34.71 -18.25 109.88
CA ILE A 322 -33.82 -18.42 111.05
C ILE A 322 -33.89 -17.19 111.97
N LEU A 323 -33.88 -15.97 111.43
CA LEU A 323 -34.00 -14.75 112.23
C LEU A 323 -35.34 -14.67 112.97
N ASP A 324 -36.44 -15.05 112.32
CA ASP A 324 -37.76 -15.16 112.96
C ASP A 324 -37.74 -16.19 114.10
N SER A 325 -37.21 -17.40 113.84
CA SER A 325 -37.09 -18.44 114.87
C SER A 325 -36.20 -18.02 116.05
N LYS A 326 -35.14 -17.25 115.79
CA LYS A 326 -34.27 -16.68 116.82
C LYS A 326 -35.02 -15.66 117.67
N SER A 327 -35.82 -14.79 117.06
CA SER A 327 -36.66 -13.81 117.77
C SER A 327 -37.65 -14.49 118.72
N ILE A 328 -38.25 -15.61 118.28
CA ILE A 328 -39.12 -16.46 119.13
C ILE A 328 -38.32 -17.04 120.30
N LEU A 329 -37.14 -17.62 120.06
CA LEU A 329 -36.29 -18.20 121.11
C LEU A 329 -35.75 -17.14 122.09
N GLU A 330 -35.44 -15.92 121.64
CA GLU A 330 -35.05 -14.82 122.53
C GLU A 330 -36.20 -14.41 123.46
N ALA A 331 -37.45 -14.43 122.98
CA ALA A 331 -38.63 -14.24 123.81
C ALA A 331 -38.85 -15.39 124.82
N GLU A 332 -38.63 -16.65 124.42
CA GLU A 332 -38.68 -17.80 125.33
C GLU A 332 -37.58 -17.76 126.42
N VAL A 333 -36.36 -17.36 126.06
CA VAL A 333 -35.25 -17.21 127.02
C VAL A 333 -35.56 -16.14 128.06
N GLU A 334 -36.15 -15.01 127.67
CA GLU A 334 -36.54 -13.98 128.63
C GLU A 334 -37.72 -14.43 129.50
N ALA A 335 -38.68 -15.20 128.96
CA ALA A 335 -39.73 -15.86 129.76
C ALA A 335 -39.15 -16.87 130.78
N LEU A 336 -38.16 -17.67 130.39
CA LEU A 336 -37.44 -18.60 131.29
C LEU A 336 -36.59 -17.86 132.33
N ARG A 337 -36.08 -16.67 132.01
CA ARG A 337 -35.36 -15.80 132.94
C ARG A 337 -36.29 -15.25 134.03
N ILE A 338 -37.50 -14.82 133.65
CA ILE A 338 -38.56 -14.41 134.57
C ILE A 338 -38.99 -15.58 135.48
N LEU A 339 -39.12 -16.79 134.93
CA LEU A 339 -39.39 -17.99 135.74
C LEU A 339 -38.25 -18.31 136.73
N ARG A 340 -36.99 -18.15 136.32
CA ARG A 340 -35.84 -18.43 137.19
C ARG A 340 -35.78 -17.48 138.39
N THR A 341 -35.96 -16.18 138.19
CA THR A 341 -35.96 -15.20 139.29
C THR A 341 -37.08 -15.49 140.29
N TRP A 342 -38.23 -15.98 139.82
CA TRP A 342 -39.32 -16.44 140.69
C TRP A 342 -38.94 -17.67 141.54
N VAL A 343 -38.30 -18.68 140.93
CA VAL A 343 -37.84 -19.91 141.65
C VAL A 343 -36.74 -19.60 142.67
N GLU A 344 -35.78 -18.72 142.32
CA GLU A 344 -34.68 -18.33 143.21
C GLU A 344 -35.18 -17.59 144.47
N ASP A 345 -36.21 -16.76 144.35
CA ASP A 345 -36.84 -16.11 145.51
C ASP A 345 -37.65 -17.08 146.38
N GLU A 346 -38.26 -18.12 145.81
CA GLU A 346 -38.93 -19.16 146.61
C GLU A 346 -37.92 -20.07 147.33
N ALA A 347 -36.76 -20.35 146.73
CA ALA A 347 -35.67 -21.07 147.36
C ALA A 347 -35.11 -20.32 148.59
N LYS A 348 -34.96 -18.99 148.53
CA LYS A 348 -34.55 -18.17 149.69
C LYS A 348 -35.54 -18.26 150.85
N LYS A 349 -36.85 -18.26 150.57
CA LYS A 349 -37.91 -18.47 151.59
C LYS A 349 -37.81 -19.85 152.24
N SER A 350 -37.47 -20.89 151.46
CA SER A 350 -37.25 -22.25 151.98
C SER A 350 -36.03 -22.33 152.91
N GLN A 351 -34.90 -21.76 152.51
CA GLN A 351 -33.67 -21.77 153.32
C GLN A 351 -33.84 -21.03 154.67
N ALA A 352 -34.66 -19.99 154.72
CA ALA A 352 -35.02 -19.31 155.97
C ALA A 352 -35.79 -20.21 156.95
N ARG A 353 -36.61 -21.15 156.45
CA ARG A 353 -37.35 -22.12 157.29
C ARG A 353 -36.45 -23.21 157.87
N ALA A 354 -35.42 -23.64 157.13
CA ALA A 354 -34.50 -24.69 157.58
C ALA A 354 -33.68 -24.28 158.82
N LYS A 355 -33.16 -23.05 158.85
CA LYS A 355 -32.34 -22.54 159.98
C LYS A 355 -33.08 -22.55 161.33
N VAL A 356 -34.41 -22.37 161.32
CA VAL A 356 -35.23 -22.35 162.55
C VAL A 356 -35.30 -23.74 163.21
N LEU A 357 -35.14 -24.83 162.45
CA LEU A 357 -35.22 -26.20 162.96
C LEU A 357 -33.90 -26.68 163.60
N GLU A 358 -32.76 -26.11 163.18
CA GLU A 358 -31.42 -26.52 163.62
C GLU A 358 -31.11 -26.08 165.07
N GLU A 359 -31.64 -24.92 165.49
CA GLU A 359 -31.43 -24.36 166.84
C GLU A 359 -32.09 -25.20 167.96
N VAL A 360 -33.17 -25.93 167.64
CA VAL A 360 -33.98 -26.69 168.61
C VAL A 360 -33.25 -27.96 169.09
N GLY A 361 -32.37 -28.54 168.27
CA GLY A 361 -31.73 -29.83 168.52
C GLY A 361 -30.70 -29.86 169.67
N ARG A 362 -30.15 -28.71 170.10
CA ARG A 362 -29.05 -28.69 171.09
C ARG A 362 -29.48 -28.86 172.56
N ARG A 363 -30.79 -28.92 172.87
CA ARG A 363 -31.26 -28.75 174.26
C ARG A 363 -31.29 -29.99 175.18
N TRP A 364 -31.07 -31.23 174.69
CA TRP A 364 -31.21 -32.45 175.50
C TRP A 364 -30.00 -33.43 175.44
N LYS A 365 -29.05 -33.30 176.38
CA LYS A 365 -28.27 -34.39 177.04
C LYS A 365 -27.31 -33.83 178.10
N TRP A 366 -26.94 -34.67 179.07
CA TRP A 366 -26.00 -34.46 180.19
C TRP A 366 -25.17 -35.77 180.33
N ASP A 367 -24.03 -35.86 181.05
CA ASP A 367 -23.45 -34.98 182.08
C ASP A 367 -21.90 -35.00 182.12
N ASN A 368 -21.29 -34.12 182.93
CA ASN A 368 -19.97 -34.13 183.62
C ASN A 368 -18.80 -35.00 183.05
N GLN A 369 -17.55 -34.50 182.90
CA GLN A 369 -16.96 -33.19 183.21
C GLN A 369 -15.61 -33.01 182.48
N ALA A 370 -15.44 -31.91 181.73
CA ALA A 370 -14.16 -31.27 181.34
C ALA A 370 -14.46 -29.88 180.74
#